data_AF-A0A8T5HU05-F1
#
_entry.id   AF-A0A8T5HU05-F1
#
_cell.length_a   1.000
_cell.length_b   1.000
_cell.length_c   1.000
_cell.angle_alpha   90.00
_cell.angle_beta   90.00
_cell.angle_gamma   90.00
#
_symmetry.space_group_name_H-M   'P 1'
#
loop_
_entity.id
_entity.type
_entity.pdbx_description
1 polymer ?
#
loop_
_entity_poly.entity_id
_entity_poly.type
_entity_poly.pdbx_seq_one_letter_code
_entity_poly.pdbx_strand_id
1 'polypeptide(L)'
;MGDPKKLKKKYSTPAHPWNKTEIEENKILRREYGLNIQKELLIANSFLKKYKNIAKRLIADTSEQGQKEKKQMVDKLFKLGLLTSDAAMDSILSLTVRDILNRRLQSVIFRKGLARSMKQARQFITHRHVMVAEKEITAPSYLVSSEEEAQLNFKNKSSLSNEDHPERAIPEAKEIKAEAEAIKPKTEEKAEEAAPVEEKAEEVKEVTESKDSESSAKPAEPKTEEKVEETPKEEVKEEEASKEEVTEK
;
A
#
# COMPACT_ATOMS: atom_id res chain seq x y z
N MET A 1 3.24 -38.84 -25.68
CA MET A 1 3.64 -37.42 -25.55
C MET A 1 3.40 -36.97 -24.12
N GLY A 2 4.15 -35.99 -23.60
CA GLY A 2 3.95 -35.45 -22.24
C GLY A 2 2.85 -34.39 -22.16
N ASP A 3 2.55 -33.93 -20.94
CA ASP A 3 1.50 -32.95 -20.66
C ASP A 3 1.75 -31.56 -21.29
N PRO A 4 0.77 -30.96 -21.98
CA PRO A 4 0.91 -29.62 -22.56
C PRO A 4 0.80 -28.50 -21.52
N LYS A 5 1.52 -27.40 -21.76
CA LYS A 5 1.63 -26.23 -20.87
C LYS A 5 0.32 -25.43 -20.76
N LYS A 6 -0.47 -25.71 -19.71
CA LYS A 6 -1.72 -25.00 -19.40
C LYS A 6 -1.50 -23.52 -19.03
N LEU A 7 -2.41 -22.64 -19.46
CA LEU A 7 -2.35 -21.20 -19.18
C LEU A 7 -2.62 -20.90 -17.69
N LYS A 8 -1.70 -20.16 -17.02
CA LYS A 8 -1.83 -19.79 -15.60
C LYS A 8 -2.39 -18.38 -15.42
N LYS A 9 -3.19 -18.18 -14.35
CA LYS A 9 -3.71 -16.87 -13.93
C LYS A 9 -2.56 -15.87 -13.71
N LYS A 10 -2.80 -14.58 -14.01
CA LYS A 10 -1.83 -13.49 -13.81
C LYS A 10 -1.95 -12.80 -12.44
N TYR A 11 -2.86 -13.28 -11.60
CA TYR A 11 -3.17 -12.75 -10.28
C TYR A 11 -3.35 -13.89 -9.28
N SER A 12 -3.00 -13.63 -8.02
CA SER A 12 -3.39 -14.42 -6.86
C SER A 12 -4.67 -13.84 -6.25
N THR A 13 -5.46 -14.69 -5.59
CA THR A 13 -6.51 -14.26 -4.65
C THR A 13 -5.93 -14.17 -3.23
N PRO A 14 -6.57 -13.45 -2.30
CA PRO A 14 -6.25 -13.58 -0.88
C PRO A 14 -6.47 -15.02 -0.39
N ALA A 15 -5.85 -15.36 0.75
CA ALA A 15 -5.98 -16.68 1.36
C ALA A 15 -7.33 -16.87 2.09
N HIS A 16 -7.85 -15.80 2.70
CA HIS A 16 -9.14 -15.79 3.39
C HIS A 16 -10.06 -14.70 2.81
N PRO A 17 -11.32 -14.99 2.41
CA PRO A 17 -12.17 -13.99 1.73
C PRO A 17 -12.65 -12.83 2.60
N TRP A 18 -12.82 -13.02 3.91
CA TRP A 18 -13.54 -12.10 4.80
C TRP A 18 -12.65 -11.31 5.76
N ASN A 19 -11.40 -11.01 5.37
CA ASN A 19 -10.55 -10.13 6.17
C ASN A 19 -11.04 -8.67 6.08
N LYS A 20 -11.60 -8.14 7.17
CA LYS A 20 -12.15 -6.78 7.24
C LYS A 20 -11.16 -5.71 6.80
N THR A 21 -9.92 -5.75 7.30
CA THR A 21 -8.87 -4.76 6.99
C THR A 21 -8.57 -4.73 5.49
N GLU A 22 -8.29 -5.88 4.90
CA GLU A 22 -8.02 -6.01 3.46
C GLU A 22 -9.24 -5.55 2.62
N ILE A 23 -10.47 -5.83 3.06
CA ILE A 23 -11.69 -5.37 2.38
C ILE A 23 -11.80 -3.83 2.42
N GLU A 24 -11.49 -3.20 3.55
CA GLU A 24 -11.59 -1.75 3.74
C GLU A 24 -10.49 -1.00 2.96
N GLU A 25 -9.23 -1.45 3.04
CA GLU A 25 -8.11 -0.94 2.22
C GLU A 25 -8.39 -1.08 0.73
N ASN A 26 -8.80 -2.27 0.28
CA ASN A 26 -9.16 -2.51 -1.12
C ASN A 26 -10.33 -1.61 -1.56
N LYS A 27 -11.34 -1.39 -0.70
CA LYS A 27 -12.50 -0.52 -0.99
C LYS A 27 -12.09 0.95 -1.16
N ILE A 28 -11.11 1.43 -0.39
CA ILE A 28 -10.51 2.77 -0.52
C ILE A 28 -9.78 2.87 -1.86
N LEU A 29 -8.78 2.01 -2.13
CA LEU A 29 -8.01 2.00 -3.38
C LEU A 29 -8.90 1.85 -4.63
N ARG A 30 -9.97 1.04 -4.56
CA ARG A 30 -10.92 0.83 -5.67
C ARG A 30 -11.76 2.07 -5.96
N ARG A 31 -12.04 2.90 -4.95
CA ARG A 31 -12.70 4.21 -5.09
C ARG A 31 -11.72 5.26 -5.63
N GLU A 32 -10.55 5.43 -4.99
CA GLU A 32 -9.48 6.37 -5.41
C GLU A 32 -9.22 6.26 -6.93
N TYR A 33 -8.88 5.05 -7.40
CA TYR A 33 -8.46 4.82 -8.78
C TYR A 33 -9.59 4.48 -9.76
N GLY A 34 -10.86 4.61 -9.35
CA GLY A 34 -12.02 4.33 -10.21
C GLY A 34 -11.96 2.95 -10.89
N LEU A 35 -11.55 1.92 -10.15
CA LEU A 35 -11.37 0.57 -10.68
C LEU A 35 -12.71 -0.18 -10.71
N ASN A 36 -13.05 -0.84 -11.82
CA ASN A 36 -14.35 -1.49 -11.95
C ASN A 36 -14.44 -2.78 -11.11
N ILE A 37 -13.45 -3.67 -11.25
CA ILE A 37 -13.49 -5.02 -10.67
C ILE A 37 -12.27 -5.22 -9.75
N GLN A 38 -12.48 -5.84 -8.58
CA GLN A 38 -11.43 -6.19 -7.60
C GLN A 38 -10.24 -6.94 -8.22
N LYS A 39 -10.49 -7.73 -9.27
CA LYS A 39 -9.48 -8.42 -10.10
C LYS A 39 -8.40 -7.48 -10.65
N GLU A 40 -8.72 -6.23 -10.96
CA GLU A 40 -7.73 -5.24 -11.42
C GLU A 40 -6.70 -4.90 -10.33
N LEU A 41 -7.15 -4.79 -9.08
CA LEU A 41 -6.30 -4.55 -7.92
C LEU A 41 -5.47 -5.78 -7.55
N LEU A 42 -6.08 -6.99 -7.62
CA LEU A 42 -5.34 -8.26 -7.46
C LEU A 42 -4.24 -8.45 -8.51
N ILE A 43 -4.42 -7.96 -9.75
CA ILE A 43 -3.37 -7.95 -10.78
C ILE A 43 -2.23 -7.01 -10.39
N ALA A 44 -2.51 -5.80 -9.91
CA ALA A 44 -1.49 -4.85 -9.43
C ALA A 44 -0.70 -5.43 -8.23
N ASN A 45 -1.40 -5.97 -7.23
CA ASN A 45 -0.78 -6.61 -6.05
C ASN A 45 0.11 -7.80 -6.46
N SER A 46 -0.32 -8.57 -7.46
CA SER A 46 0.45 -9.72 -7.97
C SER A 46 1.65 -9.31 -8.83
N PHE A 47 1.56 -8.19 -9.55
CA PHE A 47 2.69 -7.57 -10.25
C PHE A 47 3.75 -7.11 -9.22
N LEU A 48 3.34 -6.36 -8.20
CA LEU A 48 4.19 -5.93 -7.09
C LEU A 48 4.89 -7.12 -6.41
N LYS A 49 4.10 -8.11 -5.98
CA LYS A 49 4.62 -9.31 -5.29
C LYS A 49 5.59 -10.09 -6.18
N LYS A 50 5.37 -10.14 -7.50
CA LYS A 50 6.32 -10.74 -8.44
C LYS A 50 7.67 -10.00 -8.42
N TYR A 51 7.70 -8.68 -8.59
CA TYR A 51 8.97 -7.95 -8.62
C TYR A 51 9.65 -7.94 -7.25
N LYS A 52 8.94 -7.73 -6.13
CA LYS A 52 9.55 -7.86 -4.78
C LYS A 52 10.14 -9.24 -4.51
N ASN A 53 9.50 -10.32 -4.97
CA ASN A 53 10.07 -11.68 -4.84
C ASN A 53 11.32 -11.88 -5.72
N ILE A 54 11.37 -11.29 -6.92
CA ILE A 54 12.56 -11.35 -7.78
C ILE A 54 13.70 -10.53 -7.17
N ALA A 55 13.43 -9.34 -6.63
CA ALA A 55 14.42 -8.55 -5.89
C ALA A 55 14.99 -9.34 -4.72
N LYS A 56 14.14 -9.92 -3.85
CA LYS A 56 14.60 -10.73 -2.71
C LYS A 56 15.51 -11.89 -3.11
N ARG A 57 15.23 -12.60 -4.22
CA ARG A 57 16.15 -13.62 -4.75
C ARG A 57 17.46 -12.99 -5.22
N LEU A 58 17.36 -11.94 -6.05
CA LEU A 58 18.54 -11.36 -6.70
C LEU A 58 19.47 -10.66 -5.71
N ILE A 59 18.97 -10.00 -4.66
CA ILE A 59 19.81 -9.33 -3.65
C ILE A 59 20.88 -10.29 -3.11
N ALA A 60 20.47 -11.50 -2.71
CA ALA A 60 21.36 -12.57 -2.25
C ALA A 60 22.18 -13.26 -3.36
N ASP A 61 21.84 -13.07 -4.63
CA ASP A 61 22.52 -13.67 -5.78
C ASP A 61 23.78 -12.86 -6.16
N THR A 62 24.95 -13.45 -5.90
CA THR A 62 26.26 -12.84 -6.16
C THR A 62 26.84 -13.25 -7.53
N SER A 63 26.18 -14.15 -8.26
CA SER A 63 26.66 -14.64 -9.56
C SER A 63 26.68 -13.54 -10.63
N GLU A 64 27.52 -13.68 -11.66
CA GLU A 64 27.49 -12.78 -12.82
C GLU A 64 26.11 -12.70 -13.49
N GLN A 65 25.39 -13.83 -13.51
CA GLN A 65 24.03 -13.88 -14.05
C GLN A 65 23.06 -13.10 -13.17
N GLY A 66 23.20 -13.22 -11.84
CA GLY A 66 22.49 -12.39 -10.87
C GLY A 66 22.75 -10.89 -11.07
N GLN A 67 24.00 -10.48 -11.38
CA GLN A 67 24.35 -9.10 -11.71
C GLN A 67 23.69 -8.62 -13.02
N LYS A 68 23.71 -9.45 -14.07
CA LYS A 68 23.05 -9.16 -15.35
C LYS A 68 21.53 -9.02 -15.17
N GLU A 69 20.90 -9.87 -14.35
CA GLU A 69 19.47 -9.82 -14.02
C GLU A 69 19.10 -8.65 -13.11
N LYS A 70 19.97 -8.26 -12.15
CA LYS A 70 19.84 -7.03 -11.33
C LYS A 70 19.69 -5.82 -12.23
N LYS A 71 20.64 -5.62 -13.17
CA LYS A 71 20.60 -4.49 -14.11
C LYS A 71 19.33 -4.48 -14.97
N GLN A 72 19.01 -5.60 -15.62
CA GLN A 72 17.79 -5.73 -16.43
C GLN A 72 16.50 -5.45 -15.65
N MET A 73 16.47 -5.74 -14.35
CA MET A 73 15.32 -5.49 -13.49
C MET A 73 15.18 -3.99 -13.16
N VAL A 74 16.28 -3.32 -12.81
CA VAL A 74 16.30 -1.86 -12.55
C VAL A 74 15.97 -1.09 -13.83
N ASP A 75 16.67 -1.37 -14.95
CA ASP A 75 16.44 -0.77 -16.27
C ASP A 75 14.95 -0.80 -16.67
N LYS A 76 14.28 -1.92 -16.37
CA LYS A 76 12.87 -2.13 -16.70
C LYS A 76 11.91 -1.36 -15.79
N LEU A 77 12.20 -1.26 -14.49
CA LEU A 77 11.35 -0.54 -13.55
C LEU A 77 11.53 0.98 -13.70
N PHE A 78 12.75 1.44 -14.01
CA PHE A 78 13.04 2.81 -14.45
C PHE A 78 12.24 3.18 -15.71
N LYS A 79 12.29 2.37 -16.78
CA LYS A 79 11.49 2.62 -18.00
C LYS A 79 9.98 2.66 -17.77
N LEU A 80 9.47 1.90 -16.80
CA LEU A 80 8.06 1.95 -16.40
C LEU A 80 7.69 3.18 -15.55
N GLY A 81 8.66 4.03 -15.17
CA GLY A 81 8.46 5.18 -14.29
C GLY A 81 8.18 4.79 -12.83
N LEU A 82 8.65 3.60 -12.40
CA LEU A 82 8.48 3.09 -11.03
C LEU A 82 9.71 3.30 -10.14
N LEU A 83 10.85 3.71 -10.70
CA LEU A 83 12.09 4.02 -9.99
C LEU A 83 12.73 5.27 -10.61
N THR A 84 13.46 6.03 -9.80
CA THR A 84 14.40 7.07 -10.24
C THR A 84 15.62 6.43 -10.94
N SER A 85 16.37 7.21 -11.72
CA SER A 85 17.62 6.80 -12.39
C SER A 85 18.61 6.13 -11.45
N ASP A 86 18.80 6.73 -10.27
CA ASP A 86 19.86 6.42 -9.31
C ASP A 86 19.37 5.46 -8.20
N ALA A 87 18.23 4.80 -8.41
CA ALA A 87 17.59 3.95 -7.42
C ALA A 87 18.33 2.61 -7.24
N ALA A 88 18.67 2.29 -6.00
CA ALA A 88 19.25 1.00 -5.63
C ALA A 88 18.23 -0.15 -5.82
N MET A 89 18.75 -1.38 -5.92
CA MET A 89 17.92 -2.59 -6.04
C MET A 89 16.91 -2.73 -4.88
N ASP A 90 17.31 -2.29 -3.68
CA ASP A 90 16.53 -2.39 -2.45
C ASP A 90 15.33 -1.42 -2.43
N SER A 91 15.37 -0.33 -3.21
CA SER A 91 14.23 0.59 -3.40
C SER A 91 13.00 -0.14 -3.97
N ILE A 92 13.20 -1.24 -4.70
CA ILE A 92 12.13 -2.12 -5.20
C ILE A 92 11.31 -2.72 -4.04
N LEU A 93 11.92 -2.91 -2.86
CA LEU A 93 11.26 -3.46 -1.67
C LEU A 93 10.36 -2.44 -0.96
N SER A 94 10.58 -1.14 -1.16
CA SER A 94 9.73 -0.08 -0.61
C SER A 94 8.45 0.17 -1.44
N LEU A 95 8.49 -0.05 -2.76
CA LEU A 95 7.39 0.23 -3.71
C LEU A 95 6.00 -0.22 -3.23
N THR A 96 4.99 0.61 -3.45
CA THR A 96 3.61 0.40 -3.02
C THR A 96 2.69 -0.01 -4.18
N VAL A 97 1.46 -0.41 -3.85
CA VAL A 97 0.43 -0.70 -4.85
C VAL A 97 0.02 0.59 -5.60
N ARG A 98 0.02 1.74 -4.92
CA ARG A 98 -0.37 3.04 -5.49
C ARG A 98 0.55 3.44 -6.64
N ASP A 99 1.84 3.16 -6.56
CA ASP A 99 2.82 3.49 -7.61
C ASP A 99 2.48 2.78 -8.94
N ILE A 100 2.14 1.49 -8.87
CA ILE A 100 1.70 0.71 -10.05
C ILE A 100 0.35 1.19 -10.57
N LEU A 101 -0.56 1.62 -9.69
CA LEU A 101 -1.84 2.20 -10.12
C LEU A 101 -1.66 3.60 -10.74
N ASN A 102 -0.71 4.41 -10.27
CA ASN A 102 -0.37 5.73 -10.82
C ASN A 102 0.19 5.65 -12.25
N ARG A 103 0.97 4.60 -12.58
CA ARG A 103 1.51 4.33 -13.93
C ARG A 103 0.48 3.79 -14.94
N ARG A 104 -0.76 3.52 -14.52
CA ARG A 104 -1.82 3.07 -15.45
C ARG A 104 -2.28 4.23 -16.34
N LEU A 105 -2.56 3.93 -17.62
CA LEU A 105 -3.07 4.88 -18.60
C LEU A 105 -4.26 5.71 -18.09
N GLN A 106 -5.24 5.06 -17.45
CA GLN A 106 -6.40 5.70 -16.82
C GLN A 106 -5.99 6.79 -15.80
N SER A 107 -4.98 6.52 -14.98
CA SER A 107 -4.47 7.42 -13.94
C SER A 107 -3.56 8.50 -14.52
N VAL A 108 -2.80 8.20 -15.56
CA VAL A 108 -1.96 9.18 -16.29
C VAL A 108 -2.84 10.24 -16.97
N ILE A 109 -3.91 9.84 -17.65
CA ILE A 109 -4.87 10.76 -18.32
C ILE A 109 -5.50 11.74 -17.31
N PHE A 110 -5.92 11.22 -16.15
CA PHE A 110 -6.48 12.04 -15.08
C PHE A 110 -5.43 13.00 -14.48
N ARG A 111 -4.22 12.52 -14.14
CA ARG A 111 -3.13 13.37 -13.63
C ARG A 111 -2.64 14.41 -14.64
N LYS A 112 -2.76 14.15 -15.95
CA LYS A 112 -2.51 15.14 -17.02
C LYS A 112 -3.63 16.19 -17.19
N GLY A 113 -4.76 16.07 -16.49
CA GLY A 113 -5.91 16.98 -16.65
C GLY A 113 -6.70 16.77 -17.94
N LEU A 114 -6.44 15.70 -18.70
CA LEU A 114 -7.14 15.38 -19.95
C LEU A 114 -8.55 14.81 -19.72
N ALA A 115 -8.92 14.52 -18.48
CA ALA A 115 -10.26 14.13 -18.08
C ALA A 115 -10.54 14.60 -16.65
N ARG A 116 -11.76 15.05 -16.38
CA ARG A 116 -12.22 15.57 -15.08
C ARG A 116 -12.37 14.48 -14.01
N SER A 117 -12.37 13.20 -14.39
CA SER A 117 -12.50 12.08 -13.45
C SER A 117 -11.88 10.79 -13.98
N MET A 118 -11.39 9.95 -13.07
CA MET A 118 -10.94 8.57 -13.34
C MET A 118 -11.96 7.73 -14.12
N LYS A 119 -13.27 8.01 -14.00
CA LYS A 119 -14.32 7.35 -14.81
C LYS A 119 -14.37 7.85 -16.26
N GLN A 120 -14.31 9.17 -16.46
CA GLN A 120 -14.31 9.80 -17.79
C GLN A 120 -13.02 9.44 -18.56
N ALA A 121 -11.87 9.42 -17.87
CA ALA A 121 -10.60 8.90 -18.41
C ALA A 121 -10.76 7.46 -18.95
N ARG A 122 -11.43 6.59 -18.19
CA ARG A 122 -11.71 5.21 -18.60
C ARG A 122 -12.62 5.14 -19.82
N GLN A 123 -13.64 5.99 -19.90
CA GLN A 123 -14.55 6.10 -21.03
C GLN A 123 -13.81 6.51 -22.32
N PHE A 124 -12.98 7.56 -22.26
CA PHE A 124 -12.20 8.05 -23.40
C PHE A 124 -11.24 6.98 -23.98
N ILE A 125 -10.63 6.17 -23.11
CA ILE A 125 -9.80 5.02 -23.51
C ILE A 125 -10.67 3.97 -24.22
N THR A 126 -11.79 3.54 -23.61
CA THR A 126 -12.64 2.49 -24.19
C THR A 126 -13.33 2.92 -25.49
N HIS A 127 -13.63 4.21 -25.65
CA HIS A 127 -14.21 4.82 -26.85
C HIS A 127 -13.15 5.15 -27.94
N ARG A 128 -11.88 4.78 -27.73
CA ARG A 128 -10.77 4.96 -28.67
C ARG A 128 -10.46 6.42 -29.02
N HIS A 129 -10.61 7.32 -28.04
CA HIS A 129 -10.27 8.74 -28.20
C HIS A 129 -8.81 9.06 -27.85
N VAL A 130 -8.11 8.18 -27.13
CA VAL A 130 -6.73 8.40 -26.67
C VAL A 130 -5.72 7.69 -27.56
N MET A 131 -4.60 8.36 -27.82
CA MET A 131 -3.43 7.84 -28.51
C MET A 131 -2.19 7.98 -27.61
N VAL A 132 -1.30 6.98 -27.65
CA VAL A 132 -0.01 6.99 -26.95
C VAL A 132 1.07 6.77 -28.01
N ALA A 133 1.99 7.74 -28.15
CA ALA A 133 2.82 7.87 -29.33
C ALA A 133 1.93 7.90 -30.59
N GLU A 134 2.07 6.93 -31.50
CA GLU A 134 1.28 6.80 -32.73
C GLU A 134 0.15 5.75 -32.61
N LYS A 135 -0.05 5.15 -31.42
CA LYS A 135 -0.86 3.93 -31.24
C LYS A 135 -2.13 4.19 -30.44
N GLU A 136 -3.26 3.74 -30.97
CA GLU A 136 -4.55 3.78 -30.28
C GLU A 136 -4.61 2.71 -29.20
N ILE A 137 -4.62 3.10 -27.92
CA ILE A 137 -4.66 2.16 -26.79
C ILE A 137 -6.06 2.15 -26.17
N THR A 138 -6.71 0.99 -26.20
CA THR A 138 -8.08 0.78 -25.71
C THR A 138 -8.16 0.15 -24.33
N ALA A 139 -7.01 -0.15 -23.71
CA ALA A 139 -6.90 -0.85 -22.44
C ALA A 139 -6.57 0.12 -21.27
N PRO A 140 -7.51 0.40 -20.34
CA PRO A 140 -7.26 1.31 -19.20
C PRO A 140 -6.29 0.75 -18.15
N SER A 141 -5.90 -0.53 -18.30
CA SER A 141 -4.89 -1.22 -17.50
C SER A 141 -3.50 -1.24 -18.16
N TYR A 142 -3.31 -0.55 -19.30
CA TYR A 142 -1.99 -0.35 -19.89
C TYR A 142 -1.09 0.42 -18.92
N LEU A 143 0.17 0.01 -18.80
CA LEU A 143 1.19 0.69 -17.98
C LEU A 143 2.03 1.56 -18.92
N VAL A 144 1.99 2.87 -18.73
CA VAL A 144 2.65 3.85 -19.61
C VAL A 144 4.11 3.98 -19.20
N SER A 145 5.05 3.82 -20.13
CA SER A 145 6.47 4.10 -19.89
C SER A 145 6.72 5.59 -19.63
N SER A 146 7.86 5.94 -19.05
CA SER A 146 8.19 7.36 -18.81
C SER A 146 8.34 8.16 -20.10
N GLU A 147 8.78 7.49 -21.18
CA GLU A 147 8.96 8.06 -22.53
C GLU A 147 7.61 8.27 -23.22
N GLU A 148 6.72 7.26 -23.18
CA GLU A 148 5.36 7.31 -23.74
C GLU A 148 4.44 8.32 -23.05
N GLU A 149 4.65 8.61 -21.76
CA GLU A 149 3.81 9.56 -21.00
C GLU A 149 3.89 10.97 -21.58
N ALA A 150 5.05 11.40 -22.08
CA ALA A 150 5.18 12.66 -22.80
C ALA A 150 4.29 12.68 -24.06
N GLN A 151 4.29 11.58 -24.82
CA GLN A 151 3.64 11.42 -26.13
C GLN A 151 2.14 11.03 -26.07
N LEU A 152 1.50 11.14 -24.91
CA LEU A 152 0.08 10.83 -24.73
C LEU A 152 -0.79 12.05 -25.08
N ASN A 153 -1.63 11.88 -26.11
CA ASN A 153 -2.54 12.89 -26.68
C ASN A 153 -3.93 12.31 -27.01
N PHE A 154 -4.88 13.17 -27.41
CA PHE A 154 -6.09 12.71 -28.08
C PHE A 154 -5.79 12.33 -29.54
N LYS A 155 -6.57 11.38 -30.07
CA LYS A 155 -6.54 10.96 -31.48
C LYS A 155 -7.08 12.08 -32.36
N ASN A 156 -6.32 12.52 -33.36
CA ASN A 156 -6.64 13.66 -34.25
C ASN A 156 -8.00 13.56 -34.97
N LYS A 157 -8.60 12.36 -35.07
CA LYS A 157 -9.94 12.11 -35.66
C LYS A 157 -11.06 12.01 -34.61
N SER A 158 -10.79 12.35 -33.35
CA SER A 158 -11.78 12.42 -32.26
C SER A 158 -12.31 13.84 -32.11
N SER A 159 -13.59 13.99 -31.75
CA SER A 159 -14.17 15.29 -31.39
C SER A 159 -13.45 15.97 -30.21
N LEU A 160 -12.84 15.17 -29.31
CA LEU A 160 -12.04 15.66 -28.17
C LEU A 160 -10.66 16.20 -28.58
N SER A 161 -10.25 16.03 -29.85
CA SER A 161 -9.03 16.65 -30.35
C SER A 161 -9.13 18.17 -30.45
N ASN A 162 -10.35 18.70 -30.62
CA ASN A 162 -10.62 20.14 -30.65
C ASN A 162 -10.65 20.69 -29.21
N GLU A 163 -10.11 21.89 -28.99
CA GLU A 163 -10.02 22.49 -27.65
C GLU A 163 -11.35 23.10 -27.20
N ASP A 164 -12.13 23.65 -28.13
CA ASP A 164 -13.44 24.26 -27.89
C ASP A 164 -14.58 23.25 -27.63
N HIS A 165 -14.28 21.94 -27.62
CA HIS A 165 -15.29 20.91 -27.39
C HIS A 165 -15.80 20.96 -25.94
N PRO A 166 -17.12 20.94 -25.65
CA PRO A 166 -17.64 21.18 -24.29
C PRO A 166 -17.14 20.19 -23.22
N GLU A 167 -16.92 18.92 -23.56
CA GLU A 167 -16.30 17.94 -22.64
C GLU A 167 -14.81 18.21 -22.31
N ARG A 168 -14.13 19.06 -23.09
CA ARG A 168 -12.73 19.49 -22.90
C ARG A 168 -12.64 20.92 -22.34
N ALA A 169 -13.66 21.74 -22.54
CA ALA A 169 -13.87 23.03 -21.87
C ALA A 169 -14.23 22.82 -20.38
N ILE A 170 -13.26 22.33 -19.59
CA ILE A 170 -13.40 22.16 -18.15
C ILE A 170 -13.61 23.54 -17.50
N PRO A 171 -14.70 23.76 -16.73
CA PRO A 171 -14.79 24.94 -15.88
C PRO A 171 -13.72 24.85 -14.80
N GLU A 172 -12.74 25.77 -14.87
CA GLU A 172 -11.72 26.06 -13.86
C GLU A 172 -10.78 24.87 -13.48
N ALA A 173 -9.71 24.67 -14.24
CA ALA A 173 -8.61 23.74 -13.93
C ALA A 173 -7.73 24.15 -12.70
N LYS A 174 -8.28 24.96 -11.78
CA LYS A 174 -7.62 25.44 -10.56
C LYS A 174 -7.83 24.49 -9.38
N GLU A 175 -9.06 24.03 -9.16
CA GLU A 175 -9.44 23.23 -7.97
C GLU A 175 -8.83 21.82 -7.98
N ILE A 176 -8.80 21.17 -9.15
CA ILE A 176 -8.30 19.79 -9.30
C ILE A 176 -6.80 19.69 -8.95
N LYS A 177 -6.02 20.76 -9.10
CA LYS A 177 -4.61 20.78 -8.67
C LYS A 177 -4.47 20.78 -7.15
N ALA A 178 -5.36 21.48 -6.43
CA ALA A 178 -5.37 21.48 -4.97
C ALA A 178 -5.76 20.10 -4.41
N GLU A 179 -6.79 19.45 -4.98
CA GLU A 179 -7.12 18.07 -4.62
C GLU A 179 -5.99 17.07 -4.92
N ALA A 180 -5.27 17.26 -6.05
CA ALA A 180 -4.16 16.38 -6.41
C ALA A 180 -2.97 16.47 -5.44
N GLU A 181 -2.69 17.64 -4.85
CA GLU A 181 -1.68 17.77 -3.80
C GLU A 181 -2.18 17.31 -2.42
N ALA A 182 -3.47 17.46 -2.13
CA ALA A 182 -4.09 17.00 -0.88
C ALA A 182 -4.11 15.46 -0.71
N ILE A 183 -3.75 14.70 -1.75
CA ILE A 183 -3.63 13.22 -1.72
C ILE A 183 -2.26 12.76 -1.14
N LYS A 184 -1.38 13.69 -0.72
CA LYS A 184 -0.30 13.39 0.25
C LYS A 184 -0.95 12.99 1.59
N PRO A 185 -0.75 11.76 2.11
CA PRO A 185 -1.53 11.28 3.25
C PRO A 185 -1.13 11.98 4.56
N LYS A 186 -2.07 12.73 5.15
CA LYS A 186 -1.97 13.21 6.53
C LYS A 186 -1.80 12.03 7.48
N THR A 187 -0.57 11.83 7.96
CA THR A 187 -0.21 10.73 8.88
C THR A 187 0.51 11.23 10.14
N GLU A 188 0.71 12.55 10.26
CA GLU A 188 1.56 13.17 11.29
C GLU A 188 0.78 14.16 12.20
N GLU A 189 -0.34 14.73 11.73
CA GLU A 189 -1.22 15.65 12.49
C GLU A 189 -2.06 14.95 13.59
N LYS A 190 -1.46 14.06 14.38
CA LYS A 190 -2.08 13.59 15.64
C LYS A 190 -1.11 13.19 16.74
N ALA A 191 0.09 13.78 16.74
CA ALA A 191 1.09 13.64 17.80
C ALA A 191 1.37 14.94 18.59
N GLU A 192 1.06 16.11 18.02
CA GLU A 192 1.42 17.43 18.59
C GLU A 192 0.19 18.30 18.89
N GLU A 193 -0.59 17.94 19.93
CA GLU A 193 -1.51 18.88 20.57
C GLU A 193 -1.54 18.66 22.10
N ALA A 194 -0.39 18.90 22.73
CA ALA A 194 -0.24 19.13 24.17
C ALA A 194 0.67 20.36 24.32
N ALA A 195 0.13 21.47 24.81
CA ALA A 195 0.71 22.79 24.61
C ALA A 195 1.87 23.12 25.58
N PRO A 196 2.91 23.84 25.12
CA PRO A 196 3.83 24.58 25.99
C PRO A 196 3.21 25.94 26.39
N VAL A 197 3.42 26.36 27.64
CA VAL A 197 3.20 27.74 28.11
C VAL A 197 4.33 28.10 29.07
N GLU A 198 5.02 29.21 28.81
CA GLU A 198 6.18 29.66 29.59
C GLU A 198 5.80 30.70 30.66
N GLU A 199 6.58 30.69 31.74
CA GLU A 199 6.89 31.76 32.70
C GLU A 199 5.82 32.82 33.10
N LYS A 200 5.50 32.85 34.40
CA LYS A 200 6.10 33.87 35.31
C LYS A 200 5.72 33.67 36.79
N ALA A 201 6.72 33.33 37.61
CA ALA A 201 6.78 33.66 39.05
C ALA A 201 8.20 33.42 39.59
N GLU A 202 8.81 34.46 40.16
CA GLU A 202 9.86 34.31 41.19
C GLU A 202 9.17 33.83 42.51
N GLU A 203 9.80 33.32 43.57
CA GLU A 203 11.15 33.58 44.09
C GLU A 203 11.53 32.52 45.19
N VAL A 204 12.77 32.56 45.71
CA VAL A 204 13.25 32.07 47.04
C VAL A 204 13.77 30.60 47.23
N LYS A 205 15.03 30.52 47.74
CA LYS A 205 15.73 29.42 48.49
C LYS A 205 16.33 28.19 47.76
N GLU A 206 17.51 28.42 47.17
CA GLU A 206 18.82 28.00 47.72
C GLU A 206 18.84 26.99 48.90
N VAL A 207 19.64 25.90 48.77
CA VAL A 207 20.63 25.40 49.79
C VAL A 207 21.45 24.17 49.31
N THR A 208 22.78 24.30 49.40
CA THR A 208 23.89 23.30 49.45
C THR A 208 24.10 22.20 48.38
N GLU A 209 25.37 22.12 47.97
CA GLU A 209 26.08 20.97 47.37
C GLU A 209 26.11 19.72 48.29
N SER A 210 26.31 18.52 47.73
CA SER A 210 27.63 17.82 47.82
C SER A 210 27.66 16.39 47.23
N LYS A 211 28.55 16.19 46.24
CA LYS A 211 29.52 15.07 46.07
C LYS A 211 29.12 13.58 46.07
N ASP A 212 29.74 12.87 45.11
CA ASP A 212 30.58 11.64 45.20
C ASP A 212 30.10 10.44 46.08
N SER A 213 30.24 9.15 45.69
CA SER A 213 31.05 8.51 44.64
C SER A 213 30.50 7.12 44.22
N GLU A 214 31.26 6.47 43.33
CA GLU A 214 31.36 5.03 42.96
C GLU A 214 31.05 4.02 44.11
N SER A 215 30.70 2.74 43.89
CA SER A 215 31.23 1.83 42.85
C SER A 215 30.39 0.56 42.54
N SER A 216 30.75 -0.09 41.42
CA SER A 216 30.45 -1.46 40.97
C SER A 216 30.21 -2.58 42.02
N ALA A 217 29.37 -3.58 41.68
CA ALA A 217 29.83 -4.90 41.19
C ALA A 217 28.68 -5.93 40.96
N LYS A 218 28.93 -6.91 40.08
CA LYS A 218 28.14 -8.14 39.87
C LYS A 218 29.10 -9.33 40.10
N PRO A 219 28.70 -10.46 40.70
CA PRO A 219 28.77 -11.71 39.91
C PRO A 219 27.79 -12.87 40.31
N ALA A 220 27.52 -13.70 39.29
CA ALA A 220 27.35 -15.18 39.30
C ALA A 220 26.29 -15.93 40.15
N GLU A 221 25.83 -17.05 39.58
CA GLU A 221 24.97 -18.11 40.18
C GLU A 221 25.82 -19.21 40.86
N PRO A 222 25.19 -20.10 41.64
CA PRO A 222 25.16 -21.52 41.20
C PRO A 222 23.79 -22.22 41.37
N LYS A 223 23.66 -23.45 40.85
CA LYS A 223 22.45 -24.29 40.88
C LYS A 223 22.54 -25.45 41.89
N THR A 224 21.39 -25.91 42.37
CA THR A 224 21.13 -27.28 42.87
C THR A 224 19.64 -27.65 42.75
N GLU A 225 19.35 -28.87 42.33
CA GLU A 225 18.05 -29.56 42.39
C GLU A 225 17.81 -30.14 43.81
N GLU A 226 16.66 -30.68 44.26
CA GLU A 226 15.44 -31.25 43.63
C GLU A 226 14.17 -30.73 44.39
N LYS A 227 12.96 -31.31 44.54
CA LYS A 227 12.37 -32.64 44.25
C LYS A 227 10.90 -32.57 43.73
N VAL A 228 9.93 -33.20 44.42
CA VAL A 228 8.57 -33.61 43.98
C VAL A 228 7.63 -33.63 45.22
N GLU A 229 6.31 -33.84 45.01
CA GLU A 229 5.19 -33.99 45.97
C GLU A 229 4.55 -32.67 46.48
N GLU A 230 3.22 -32.53 46.61
CA GLU A 230 2.08 -33.30 46.03
C GLU A 230 0.80 -32.42 45.98
N THR A 231 -0.29 -32.87 45.35
CA THR A 231 -1.59 -32.17 45.33
C THR A 231 -2.70 -32.97 46.01
N PRO A 232 -3.60 -32.31 46.77
CA PRO A 232 -4.98 -32.77 46.90
C PRO A 232 -5.99 -31.81 46.24
N LYS A 233 -7.10 -32.38 45.78
CA LYS A 233 -8.35 -31.67 45.46
C LYS A 233 -9.26 -31.70 46.69
N GLU A 234 -10.23 -30.81 46.75
CA GLU A 234 -11.43 -30.98 47.60
C GLU A 234 -12.68 -30.63 46.79
N GLU A 235 -13.72 -31.46 46.90
CA GLU A 235 -14.96 -31.37 46.11
C GLU A 235 -16.10 -32.07 46.88
N VAL A 236 -17.35 -31.71 46.57
CA VAL A 236 -18.61 -32.33 47.02
C VAL A 236 -19.02 -32.14 48.50
N LYS A 237 -20.14 -31.44 48.67
CA LYS A 237 -21.24 -31.98 49.48
C LYS A 237 -22.60 -31.49 48.96
N GLU A 238 -23.42 -32.44 48.52
CA GLU A 238 -24.86 -32.28 48.29
C GLU A 238 -25.63 -32.63 49.58
N GLU A 239 -26.86 -32.15 49.75
CA GLU A 239 -27.85 -32.72 50.66
C GLU A 239 -29.27 -32.48 50.12
N GLU A 240 -30.25 -33.29 50.52
CA GLU A 240 -31.42 -33.64 49.69
C GLU A 240 -32.75 -32.91 49.98
N ALA A 241 -33.70 -33.11 49.05
CA ALA A 241 -35.17 -33.03 49.21
C ALA A 241 -35.80 -31.63 49.37
N SER A 242 -37.06 -31.38 48.96
CA SER A 242 -38.17 -32.32 48.80
C SER A 242 -39.13 -32.04 47.62
N LYS A 243 -40.08 -32.97 47.43
CA LYS A 243 -41.18 -32.97 46.46
C LYS A 243 -42.09 -31.74 46.58
N GLU A 244 -42.70 -31.32 45.46
CA GLU A 244 -44.17 -31.41 45.29
C GLU A 244 -44.58 -31.28 43.81
N GLU A 245 -45.69 -31.94 43.45
CA GLU A 245 -46.44 -31.72 42.20
C GLU A 245 -47.43 -30.56 42.41
N VAL A 246 -47.93 -29.91 41.33
CA VAL A 246 -49.35 -29.46 41.18
C VAL A 246 -49.58 -28.65 39.88
N THR A 247 -50.40 -29.22 39.00
CA THR A 247 -51.32 -28.67 37.97
C THR A 247 -51.11 -27.30 37.26
N GLU A 248 -51.24 -27.36 35.92
CA GLU A 248 -52.09 -26.51 35.06
C GLU A 248 -52.10 -24.97 35.20
N LYS A 249 -51.60 -24.27 34.16
CA LYS A 249 -52.49 -23.65 33.16
C LYS A 249 -51.80 -23.24 31.85
#